data_AF-A0A6J2UAH6-F1
#
_entry.id   AF-A0A6J2UAH6-F1
#
_cell.length_a   1.000
_cell.length_b   1.000
_cell.length_c   1.000
_cell.angle_alpha   90.00
_cell.angle_beta   90.00
_cell.angle_gamma   90.00
#
_symmetry.space_group_name_H-M   'P 1'
#
loop_
_entity.id
_entity.type
_entity.pdbx_description
1 polymer ?
#
loop_
_entity_poly.entity_id
_entity_poly.type
_entity_poly.pdbx_seq_one_letter_code
_entity_poly.pdbx_strand_id
1 'polypeptide(L)'
;MLDSHWPLLLLLPIAVVLSANTISPDASISPIIGVLSQEIAPNGLLARNFKNKTSYIAASYVKFLEGAGARVVPIGIGRNRSYYEDLMQKINGVLLPGGATWFNQSNGYSDAGEHLINIAIDLNNKGVFMPIWGTCLGMELLVYKLANGTEARTDCSSIAQPLPLEFKADFNQSRLFNSTSDLIMDLLKKENVTINSHRYCYTEKTFEALQLYKTWRVMTLNHDWDGIEFISTIEHVRYPFYAVQFHPEKPLYEFNAKGNIPHTQAAVSCSQFFAEFFVNEARRNPNIFKNQTELSSALIYNYSPEYTSPLGSAFVQQYLFEDIPIEEGGDEDEDNTHYFPYNGNGNGADAVALSTITYSALAFCLWVSLHN
;
A
#
# COMPACT_ATOMS: atom_id res chain seq x y z
N MET A 1 55.10 68.32 -6.00
CA MET A 1 54.44 67.12 -6.56
C MET A 1 54.69 66.01 -5.58
N LEU A 2 53.69 65.69 -4.76
CA LEU A 2 53.71 64.64 -3.74
C LEU A 2 52.80 63.54 -4.28
N ASP A 3 53.38 62.40 -4.64
CA ASP A 3 52.62 61.22 -5.07
C ASP A 3 52.16 60.44 -3.84
N SER A 4 50.85 60.43 -3.63
CA SER A 4 50.15 59.69 -2.59
C SER A 4 49.71 58.32 -3.12
N HIS A 5 50.33 57.24 -2.65
CA HIS A 5 49.86 55.88 -2.88
C HIS A 5 48.92 55.44 -1.75
N TRP A 6 47.62 55.32 -2.06
CA TRP A 6 46.67 54.54 -1.27
C TRP A 6 46.69 53.07 -1.72
N PRO A 7 46.73 52.08 -0.81
CA PRO A 7 46.45 50.71 -1.18
C PRO A 7 44.93 50.49 -1.28
N LEU A 8 44.46 50.01 -2.44
CA LEU A 8 43.12 49.47 -2.60
C LEU A 8 42.98 48.21 -1.72
N LEU A 9 42.06 48.25 -0.75
CA LEU A 9 41.56 47.04 -0.10
C LEU A 9 40.61 46.32 -1.08
N LEU A 10 41.07 45.18 -1.62
CA LEU A 10 40.23 44.21 -2.32
C LEU A 10 39.40 43.42 -1.29
N LEU A 11 38.12 43.75 -1.18
CA LEU A 11 37.13 42.92 -0.49
C LEU A 11 36.79 41.72 -1.38
N LEU A 12 37.36 40.56 -1.08
CA LEU A 12 36.96 39.28 -1.65
C LEU A 12 35.58 38.89 -1.09
N PRO A 13 34.58 38.54 -1.92
CA PRO A 13 33.32 38.01 -1.42
C PRO A 13 33.57 36.60 -0.88
N ILE A 14 33.39 36.43 0.42
CA ILE A 14 33.35 35.11 1.06
C ILE A 14 32.07 34.42 0.58
N ALA A 15 32.20 33.55 -0.41
CA ALA A 15 31.14 32.62 -0.77
C ALA A 15 30.97 31.63 0.38
N VAL A 16 29.92 31.83 1.18
CA VAL A 16 29.47 30.84 2.15
C VAL A 16 28.91 29.67 1.34
N VAL A 17 29.74 28.64 1.14
CA VAL A 17 29.29 27.34 0.67
C VAL A 17 28.49 26.74 1.82
N LEU A 18 27.17 26.94 1.81
CA LEU A 18 26.25 26.12 2.57
C LEU A 18 26.36 24.70 1.98
N SER A 19 27.26 23.90 2.52
CA SER A 19 27.20 22.45 2.35
C SER A 19 25.88 22.01 2.94
N ALA A 20 24.89 21.77 2.09
CA ALA A 20 23.76 20.94 2.47
C ALA A 20 24.39 19.60 2.90
N ASN A 21 24.45 19.35 4.21
CA ASN A 21 24.71 18.02 4.72
C ASN A 21 23.54 17.18 4.21
N THR A 22 23.72 16.52 3.07
CA THR A 22 22.93 15.36 2.72
C THR A 22 23.23 14.35 3.82
N ILE A 23 22.38 14.32 4.84
CA ILE A 23 22.31 13.21 5.76
C ILE A 23 21.98 12.02 4.87
N SER A 24 23.00 11.26 4.46
CA SER A 24 22.76 9.93 3.91
C SER A 24 21.91 9.22 4.96
N PRO A 25 20.79 8.60 4.57
CA PRO A 25 20.01 7.78 5.48
C PRO A 25 20.98 6.85 6.19
N ASP A 26 21.00 6.90 7.53
CA ASP A 26 21.94 6.08 8.29
C ASP A 26 21.67 4.63 7.94
N ALA A 27 22.57 4.02 7.17
CA ALA A 27 22.44 2.67 6.65
C ALA A 27 22.39 1.61 7.75
N SER A 28 22.56 2.01 9.02
CA SER A 28 22.43 1.16 10.21
C SER A 28 20.99 1.02 10.73
N ILE A 29 20.03 1.84 10.26
CA ILE A 29 18.65 1.81 10.77
C ILE A 29 17.80 0.84 9.94
N SER A 30 17.23 -0.16 10.62
CA SER A 30 16.16 -1.00 10.07
C SER A 30 14.81 -0.29 10.24
N PRO A 31 14.23 0.28 9.16
CA PRO A 31 12.99 1.04 9.24
C PRO A 31 11.82 0.12 9.60
N ILE A 32 10.81 0.69 10.24
CA ILE A 32 9.59 0.01 10.66
C ILE A 32 8.48 0.43 9.70
N ILE A 33 7.92 -0.51 8.95
CA ILE A 33 6.91 -0.23 7.95
C ILE A 33 5.59 -0.87 8.40
N GLY A 34 4.53 -0.06 8.41
CA GLY A 34 3.20 -0.56 8.71
C GLY A 34 2.57 -1.25 7.51
N VAL A 35 1.92 -2.41 7.69
CA VAL A 35 1.15 -3.10 6.65
C VAL A 35 -0.31 -3.10 7.03
N LEU A 36 -1.17 -2.51 6.20
CA LEU A 36 -2.60 -2.42 6.47
C LEU A 36 -3.28 -3.79 6.36
N SER A 37 -3.97 -4.22 7.42
CA SER A 37 -4.84 -5.39 7.36
C SER A 37 -6.10 -5.10 6.55
N GLN A 38 -6.79 -6.15 6.12
CA GLN A 38 -8.05 -6.01 5.40
C GLN A 38 -9.08 -6.97 5.98
N GLU A 39 -10.36 -6.59 5.89
CA GLU A 39 -11.46 -7.37 6.42
C GLU A 39 -11.55 -8.77 5.81
N ILE A 40 -11.95 -9.72 6.65
CA ILE A 40 -12.30 -11.06 6.21
C ILE A 40 -13.73 -11.03 5.67
N ALA A 41 -13.91 -11.38 4.40
CA ALA A 41 -15.22 -11.43 3.77
C ALA A 41 -16.19 -12.34 4.56
N PRO A 42 -17.41 -11.87 4.89
CA PRO A 42 -18.43 -12.70 5.53
C PRO A 42 -18.71 -13.95 4.71
N ASN A 43 -18.74 -15.11 5.37
CA ASN A 43 -18.87 -16.41 4.72
C ASN A 43 -17.77 -16.73 3.69
N GLY A 44 -16.64 -16.01 3.67
CA GLY A 44 -15.48 -16.30 2.84
C GLY A 44 -14.70 -17.52 3.32
N LEU A 45 -13.63 -17.87 2.59
CA LEU A 45 -12.79 -19.02 2.92
C LEU A 45 -12.26 -18.96 4.36
N LEU A 46 -11.71 -17.80 4.74
CA LEU A 46 -11.12 -17.62 6.08
C LEU A 46 -12.20 -17.68 7.17
N ALA A 47 -13.32 -16.98 7.02
CA ALA A 47 -14.41 -16.97 8.00
C ALA A 47 -14.99 -18.37 8.29
N ARG A 48 -15.00 -19.27 7.29
CA ARG A 48 -15.49 -20.64 7.47
C ARG A 48 -14.52 -21.55 8.22
N ASN A 49 -13.22 -21.26 8.16
CA ASN A 49 -12.18 -22.12 8.73
C ASN A 49 -11.58 -21.57 10.03
N PHE A 50 -11.61 -20.25 10.23
CA PHE A 50 -11.04 -19.57 11.39
C PHE A 50 -12.11 -18.71 12.06
N LYS A 51 -12.58 -19.17 13.22
CA LYS A 51 -13.58 -18.44 14.01
C LYS A 51 -12.96 -17.21 14.68
N ASN A 52 -13.79 -16.19 14.91
CA ASN A 52 -13.47 -14.95 15.61
C ASN A 52 -12.40 -14.05 14.94
N LYS A 53 -11.90 -14.40 13.75
CA LYS A 53 -10.99 -13.54 12.99
C LYS A 53 -11.77 -12.54 12.15
N THR A 54 -11.37 -11.27 12.20
CA THR A 54 -12.05 -10.14 11.57
C THR A 54 -11.26 -9.55 10.40
N SER A 55 -9.93 -9.62 10.45
CA SER A 55 -9.04 -9.09 9.41
C SER A 55 -7.81 -9.97 9.20
N TYR A 56 -7.10 -9.74 8.10
CA TYR A 56 -5.89 -10.48 7.77
C TYR A 56 -4.85 -9.65 7.03
N ILE A 57 -3.61 -10.15 7.05
CA ILE A 57 -2.50 -9.72 6.18
C ILE A 57 -1.90 -10.97 5.54
N ALA A 58 -1.73 -10.97 4.21
CA ALA A 58 -0.99 -12.05 3.56
C ALA A 58 0.49 -11.98 3.93
N ALA A 59 1.08 -13.11 4.34
CA ALA A 59 2.44 -13.15 4.85
C ALA A 59 3.49 -12.76 3.80
N SER A 60 3.17 -12.86 2.50
CA SER A 60 4.03 -12.40 1.41
C SER A 60 4.39 -10.92 1.52
N TYR A 61 3.47 -10.04 1.93
CA TYR A 61 3.77 -8.61 2.12
C TYR A 61 4.72 -8.36 3.29
N VAL A 62 4.61 -9.13 4.37
CA VAL A 62 5.53 -9.06 5.50
C VAL A 62 6.93 -9.48 5.05
N LYS A 63 7.03 -10.66 4.42
CA LYS A 63 8.30 -11.20 3.90
C LYS A 63 8.95 -10.29 2.85
N PHE A 64 8.14 -9.63 2.03
CA PHE A 64 8.59 -8.67 1.02
C PHE A 64 9.35 -7.49 1.65
N LEU A 65 8.82 -6.93 2.73
CA LEU A 65 9.49 -5.81 3.43
C LEU A 65 10.71 -6.29 4.22
N GLU A 66 10.59 -7.42 4.93
CA GLU A 66 11.70 -8.00 5.69
C GLU A 66 12.87 -8.44 4.80
N GLY A 67 12.56 -8.97 3.61
CA GLY A 67 13.54 -9.33 2.59
C GLY A 67 14.39 -8.16 2.07
N ALA A 68 13.97 -6.92 2.32
CA ALA A 68 14.71 -5.70 2.00
C ALA A 68 15.27 -4.98 3.26
N GLY A 69 15.17 -5.60 4.44
CA GLY A 69 15.77 -5.13 5.69
C GLY A 69 14.90 -4.21 6.53
N ALA A 70 13.57 -4.19 6.31
CA ALA A 70 12.63 -3.54 7.20
C ALA A 70 12.11 -4.49 8.30
N ARG A 71 11.50 -3.93 9.33
CA ARG A 71 10.63 -4.65 10.28
C ARG A 71 9.19 -4.21 10.06
N VAL A 72 8.22 -5.07 10.41
CA VAL A 72 6.81 -4.83 10.09
C VAL A 72 5.96 -4.68 11.35
N VAL A 73 5.03 -3.72 11.31
CA VAL A 73 3.93 -3.57 12.26
C VAL A 73 2.61 -3.79 11.51
N PRO A 74 1.71 -4.68 11.97
CA PRO A 74 0.37 -4.79 11.39
C PRO A 74 -0.47 -3.56 11.76
N ILE A 75 -1.12 -2.92 10.79
CA ILE A 75 -2.05 -1.82 11.02
C ILE A 75 -3.47 -2.36 11.00
N GLY A 76 -4.24 -2.12 12.05
CA GLY A 76 -5.65 -2.54 12.13
C GLY A 76 -6.62 -1.63 11.38
N ILE A 77 -7.68 -2.24 10.85
CA ILE A 77 -8.86 -1.54 10.33
C ILE A 77 -9.83 -1.18 11.47
N GLY A 78 -10.80 -0.31 11.17
CA GLY A 78 -11.90 0.03 12.07
C GLY A 78 -11.49 0.78 13.34
N ARG A 79 -10.33 1.43 13.33
CA ARG A 79 -9.85 2.27 14.43
C ARG A 79 -10.23 3.73 14.19
N ASN A 80 -10.17 4.53 15.25
CA ASN A 80 -10.39 5.97 15.14
C ASN A 80 -9.14 6.66 14.55
N ARG A 81 -9.30 7.93 14.16
CA ARG A 81 -8.20 8.72 13.56
C ARG A 81 -6.97 8.82 14.49
N SER A 82 -7.16 8.95 15.79
CA SER A 82 -6.05 9.12 16.75
C SER A 82 -5.14 7.89 16.80
N TYR A 83 -5.68 6.67 16.64
CA TYR A 83 -4.86 5.46 16.51
C TYR A 83 -3.90 5.57 15.31
N TYR A 84 -4.41 5.97 14.15
CA TYR A 84 -3.58 6.10 12.96
C TYR A 84 -2.56 7.24 13.10
N GLU A 85 -2.93 8.35 13.74
CA GLU A 85 -2.02 9.47 13.99
C GLU A 85 -0.88 9.11 14.94
N ASP A 86 -1.17 8.36 16.01
CA ASP A 86 -0.18 7.86 16.96
C ASP A 86 0.79 6.89 16.28
N LEU A 87 0.25 5.91 15.55
CA LEU A 87 1.08 4.91 14.85
C LEU A 87 1.97 5.55 13.78
N MET A 88 1.42 6.47 12.98
CA MET A 88 2.14 7.15 11.89
C MET A 88 3.27 8.06 12.39
N GLN A 89 3.29 8.44 13.66
CA GLN A 89 4.42 9.15 14.27
C GLN A 89 5.57 8.24 14.67
N LYS A 90 5.35 6.91 14.69
CA LYS A 90 6.31 5.91 15.18
C LYS A 90 6.91 5.06 14.06
N ILE A 91 6.15 4.84 12.98
CA ILE A 91 6.59 4.07 11.80
C ILE A 91 7.21 4.96 10.72
N ASN A 92 7.95 4.34 9.80
CA ASN A 92 8.76 4.98 8.77
C ASN A 92 8.14 4.93 7.37
N GLY A 93 7.03 4.22 7.18
CA GLY A 93 6.32 4.10 5.91
C GLY A 93 5.12 3.16 6.03
N VAL A 94 4.26 3.15 5.00
CA VAL A 94 3.04 2.34 4.97
C VAL A 94 2.93 1.55 3.67
N LEU A 95 2.63 0.26 3.77
CA LEU A 95 2.23 -0.56 2.63
C LEU A 95 0.71 -0.83 2.70
N LEU A 96 0.03 -0.47 1.62
CA LEU A 96 -1.37 -0.80 1.33
C LEU A 96 -1.39 -2.05 0.43
N PRO A 97 -1.66 -3.25 0.99
CA PRO A 97 -1.56 -4.48 0.23
C PRO A 97 -2.71 -4.64 -0.76
N GLY A 98 -2.52 -5.55 -1.72
CA GLY A 98 -3.60 -6.03 -2.58
C GLY A 98 -4.65 -6.83 -1.81
N GLY A 99 -5.81 -7.03 -2.42
CA GLY A 99 -6.96 -7.64 -1.77
C GLY A 99 -8.17 -7.72 -2.70
N ALA A 100 -9.32 -8.03 -2.13
CA ALA A 100 -10.58 -8.13 -2.86
C ALA A 100 -11.76 -7.51 -2.09
N THR A 101 -11.47 -6.50 -1.26
CA THR A 101 -12.50 -5.83 -0.48
C THR A 101 -13.09 -4.64 -1.22
N TRP A 102 -14.25 -4.18 -0.75
CA TRP A 102 -14.98 -3.09 -1.39
C TRP A 102 -14.68 -1.76 -0.69
N PHE A 103 -14.60 -0.67 -1.45
CA PHE A 103 -14.30 0.65 -0.89
C PHE A 103 -15.45 1.32 -0.14
N ASN A 104 -16.65 0.72 -0.15
CA ASN A 104 -17.85 1.21 0.53
C ASN A 104 -18.10 0.53 1.89
N GLN A 105 -17.18 -0.30 2.36
CA GLN A 105 -17.31 -0.94 3.68
C GLN A 105 -16.91 0.03 4.78
N SER A 106 -17.85 0.36 5.65
CA SER A 106 -17.61 1.20 6.81
C SER A 106 -16.63 0.54 7.78
N ASN A 107 -15.71 1.32 8.31
CA ASN A 107 -14.67 0.86 9.25
C ASN A 107 -13.76 -0.24 8.66
N GLY A 108 -13.70 -0.36 7.33
CA GLY A 108 -12.89 -1.34 6.62
C GLY A 108 -11.54 -0.81 6.12
N TYR A 109 -10.92 -1.57 5.23
CA TYR A 109 -9.65 -1.25 4.56
C TYR A 109 -9.63 0.15 3.93
N SER A 110 -10.72 0.56 3.27
CA SER A 110 -10.83 1.85 2.57
C SER A 110 -10.79 3.05 3.52
N ASP A 111 -11.50 2.96 4.65
CA ASP A 111 -11.56 4.04 5.66
C ASP A 111 -10.23 4.15 6.40
N ALA A 112 -9.64 3.01 6.78
CA ALA A 112 -8.31 2.96 7.39
C ALA A 112 -7.23 3.53 6.46
N GLY A 113 -7.26 3.15 5.19
CA GLY A 113 -6.34 3.67 4.18
C GLY A 113 -6.54 5.17 3.93
N GLU A 114 -7.77 5.69 3.96
CA GLU A 114 -8.02 7.14 3.88
C GLU A 114 -7.38 7.90 5.04
N HIS A 115 -7.50 7.40 6.28
CA HIS A 115 -6.80 7.98 7.42
C HIS A 115 -5.29 8.01 7.19
N LEU A 116 -4.69 6.88 6.80
CA LEU A 116 -3.24 6.76 6.56
C LEU A 116 -2.76 7.70 5.45
N ILE A 117 -3.50 7.79 4.33
CA ILE A 117 -3.19 8.67 3.20
C ILE A 117 -3.22 10.15 3.64
N ASN A 118 -4.28 10.56 4.32
CA ASN A 118 -4.44 11.94 4.76
C ASN A 118 -3.38 12.34 5.80
N ILE A 119 -3.07 11.45 6.75
CA ILE A 119 -2.01 11.67 7.75
C ILE A 119 -0.64 11.75 7.08
N ALA A 120 -0.34 10.89 6.10
CA ALA A 120 0.90 10.95 5.35
C ALA A 120 1.02 12.26 4.56
N ILE A 121 -0.06 12.75 3.95
CA ILE A 121 -0.10 14.07 3.30
C ILE A 121 0.23 15.16 4.31
N ASP A 122 -0.40 15.15 5.49
CA ASP A 122 -0.18 16.14 6.54
C ASP A 122 1.27 16.13 7.05
N LEU A 123 1.85 14.95 7.26
CA LEU A 123 3.26 14.78 7.65
C LEU A 123 4.21 15.33 6.57
N ASN A 124 4.01 14.96 5.31
CA ASN A 124 4.84 15.44 4.21
C ASN A 124 4.70 16.96 4.01
N ASN A 125 3.50 17.53 4.19
CA ASN A 125 3.28 18.97 4.15
C ASN A 125 4.04 19.71 5.27
N LYS A 126 4.24 19.06 6.42
CA LYS A 126 5.04 19.54 7.55
C LYS A 126 6.54 19.23 7.43
N GLY A 127 6.97 18.63 6.31
CA GLY A 127 8.37 18.27 6.07
C GLY A 127 8.82 16.95 6.69
N VAL A 128 7.91 16.16 7.25
CA VAL A 128 8.21 14.79 7.70
C VAL A 128 7.98 13.83 6.53
N PHE A 129 9.08 13.30 5.99
CA PHE A 129 9.04 12.40 4.84
C PHE A 129 8.30 11.10 5.19
N MET A 130 7.12 10.85 4.62
CA MET A 130 6.30 9.66 4.95
C MET A 130 5.87 8.94 3.67
N PRO A 131 6.54 7.86 3.27
CA PRO A 131 6.25 7.15 2.04
C PRO A 131 5.09 6.15 2.17
N ILE A 132 4.30 6.02 1.10
CA ILE A 132 3.25 5.01 0.97
C ILE A 132 3.51 4.15 -0.27
N TRP A 133 3.36 2.84 -0.13
CA TRP A 133 3.37 1.87 -1.23
C TRP A 133 2.00 1.23 -1.40
N GLY A 134 1.42 1.29 -2.58
CA GLY A 134 0.18 0.58 -2.93
C GLY A 134 0.43 -0.58 -3.90
N THR A 135 -0.05 -1.76 -3.56
CA THR A 135 -0.03 -2.94 -4.46
C THR A 135 -1.44 -3.33 -4.85
N CYS A 136 -1.75 -3.47 -6.14
CA CYS A 136 -3.05 -3.92 -6.65
C CYS A 136 -4.21 -3.12 -6.03
N LEU A 137 -5.02 -3.69 -5.14
CA LEU A 137 -6.06 -2.96 -4.38
C LEU A 137 -5.54 -1.70 -3.68
N GLY A 138 -4.28 -1.70 -3.22
CA GLY A 138 -3.67 -0.51 -2.63
C GLY A 138 -3.40 0.61 -3.64
N MET A 139 -3.05 0.27 -4.88
CA MET A 139 -2.97 1.23 -5.99
C MET A 139 -4.36 1.77 -6.31
N GLU A 140 -5.35 0.88 -6.39
CA GLU A 140 -6.74 1.24 -6.61
C GLU A 140 -7.24 2.24 -5.57
N LEU A 141 -6.97 1.97 -4.29
CA LEU A 141 -7.37 2.82 -3.18
C LEU A 141 -6.69 4.19 -3.21
N LEU A 142 -5.38 4.24 -3.47
CA LEU A 142 -4.62 5.49 -3.56
C LEU A 142 -5.22 6.44 -4.61
N VAL A 143 -5.44 5.93 -5.82
CA VAL A 143 -6.02 6.74 -6.90
C VAL A 143 -7.46 7.13 -6.55
N TYR A 144 -8.28 6.21 -6.05
CA TYR A 144 -9.67 6.47 -5.68
C TYR A 144 -9.79 7.58 -4.63
N LYS A 145 -9.01 7.50 -3.54
CA LYS A 145 -9.05 8.51 -2.46
C LYS A 145 -8.47 9.85 -2.90
N LEU A 146 -7.40 9.88 -3.69
CA LEU A 146 -6.86 11.14 -4.24
C LEU A 146 -7.68 11.71 -5.42
N ALA A 147 -8.65 10.94 -5.93
CA ALA A 147 -9.70 11.41 -6.83
C ALA A 147 -10.99 11.78 -6.07
N ASN A 148 -10.90 12.08 -4.76
CA ASN A 148 -12.02 12.43 -3.89
C ASN A 148 -13.15 11.39 -3.87
N GLY A 149 -12.80 10.10 -3.95
CA GLY A 149 -13.78 9.01 -3.97
C GLY A 149 -14.54 8.85 -5.29
N THR A 150 -13.99 9.37 -6.39
CA THR A 150 -14.58 9.17 -7.72
C THR A 150 -14.20 7.78 -8.24
N GLU A 151 -15.19 6.92 -8.48
CA GLU A 151 -14.96 5.61 -9.11
C GLU A 151 -14.55 5.80 -10.57
N ALA A 152 -13.35 5.32 -10.90
CA ALA A 152 -12.73 5.50 -12.20
C ALA A 152 -12.05 4.24 -12.72
N ARG A 153 -12.21 3.13 -11.98
CA ARG A 153 -11.69 1.84 -12.41
C ARG A 153 -12.54 1.32 -13.56
N THR A 154 -11.86 0.68 -14.49
CA THR A 154 -12.46 -0.04 -15.62
C THR A 154 -12.41 -1.53 -15.29
N ASP A 155 -13.41 -2.28 -15.73
CA ASP A 155 -13.34 -3.75 -15.71
C ASP A 155 -12.15 -4.20 -16.56
N CYS A 156 -11.30 -5.04 -15.97
CA CYS A 156 -10.10 -5.60 -16.58
C CYS A 156 -10.06 -7.11 -16.35
N SER A 157 -9.48 -7.84 -17.30
CA SER A 157 -9.37 -9.30 -17.32
C SER A 157 -7.92 -9.72 -17.13
N SER A 158 -7.36 -9.51 -15.94
CA SER A 158 -5.94 -9.79 -15.67
C SER A 158 -5.80 -10.74 -14.47
N ILE A 159 -6.19 -12.00 -14.67
CA ILE A 159 -6.12 -13.05 -13.65
C ILE A 159 -5.01 -14.04 -14.02
N ALA A 160 -4.10 -14.30 -13.07
CA ALA A 160 -2.96 -15.21 -13.25
C ALA A 160 -2.14 -14.91 -14.52
N GLN A 161 -1.90 -13.62 -14.79
CA GLN A 161 -1.24 -13.14 -16.00
C GLN A 161 0.16 -12.57 -15.70
N PRO A 162 1.24 -13.33 -15.94
CA PRO A 162 2.59 -12.81 -15.84
C PRO A 162 2.92 -11.95 -17.07
N LEU A 163 3.36 -10.72 -16.85
CA LEU A 163 3.62 -9.71 -17.87
C LEU A 163 5.00 -9.05 -17.70
N PRO A 164 5.62 -8.59 -18.80
CA PRO A 164 6.67 -7.57 -18.74
C PRO A 164 6.04 -6.21 -18.40
N LEU A 165 6.82 -5.13 -18.39
CA LEU A 165 6.33 -3.77 -18.24
C LEU A 165 6.58 -2.96 -19.51
N GLU A 166 5.53 -2.30 -20.02
CA GLU A 166 5.63 -1.42 -21.18
C GLU A 166 5.92 0.01 -20.70
N PHE A 167 7.20 0.39 -20.69
CA PHE A 167 7.62 1.68 -20.14
C PHE A 167 7.27 2.87 -21.04
N LYS A 168 6.75 3.94 -20.43
CA LYS A 168 6.58 5.25 -21.09
C LYS A 168 7.94 5.91 -21.34
N ALA A 169 8.04 6.79 -22.34
CA ALA A 169 9.32 7.37 -22.77
C ALA A 169 10.09 8.12 -21.65
N ASP A 170 9.39 8.74 -20.71
CA ASP A 170 9.93 9.56 -19.62
C ASP A 170 10.02 8.82 -18.28
N PHE A 171 9.91 7.49 -18.27
CA PHE A 171 9.96 6.67 -17.05
C PHE A 171 11.22 6.92 -16.21
N ASN A 172 12.35 7.24 -16.85
CA ASN A 172 13.64 7.48 -16.20
C ASN A 172 13.69 8.78 -15.40
N GLN A 173 12.72 9.68 -15.57
CA GLN A 173 12.60 10.87 -14.72
C GLN A 173 11.96 10.54 -13.36
N SER A 174 11.39 9.34 -13.20
CA SER A 174 10.69 8.91 -11.97
C SER A 174 11.66 8.64 -10.83
N ARG A 175 11.19 8.77 -9.58
CA ARG A 175 12.00 8.36 -8.42
C ARG A 175 12.20 6.84 -8.41
N LEU A 176 11.15 6.10 -8.74
CA LEU A 176 11.16 4.63 -8.75
C LEU A 176 12.21 4.05 -9.71
N PHE A 177 12.28 4.53 -10.95
CA PHE A 177 13.12 3.92 -11.98
C PHE A 177 14.37 4.70 -12.38
N ASN A 178 14.64 5.90 -11.82
CA ASN A 178 15.85 6.65 -12.18
C ASN A 178 17.14 5.96 -11.71
N SER A 179 17.13 5.30 -10.56
CA SER A 179 18.34 4.70 -9.95
C SER A 179 18.45 3.20 -10.13
N THR A 180 17.63 2.57 -10.99
CA THR A 180 17.68 1.13 -11.20
C THR A 180 18.73 0.73 -12.21
N SER A 181 19.29 -0.47 -12.06
CA SER A 181 20.32 -0.98 -12.97
C SER A 181 19.76 -1.29 -14.36
N ASP A 182 20.59 -1.14 -15.39
CA ASP A 182 20.24 -1.51 -16.77
C ASP A 182 19.77 -2.97 -16.87
N LEU A 183 20.35 -3.87 -16.07
CA LEU A 183 19.94 -5.27 -16.02
C LEU A 183 18.49 -5.42 -15.55
N ILE A 184 18.12 -4.83 -14.41
CA ILE A 184 16.74 -4.90 -13.90
C ILE A 184 15.77 -4.26 -14.88
N MET A 185 16.14 -3.14 -15.49
CA MET A 185 15.33 -2.50 -16.52
C MET A 185 15.09 -3.41 -17.73
N ASP A 186 16.12 -4.10 -18.20
CA ASP A 186 16.01 -5.02 -19.32
C ASP A 186 15.13 -6.23 -19.01
N LEU A 187 15.25 -6.79 -17.80
CA LEU A 187 14.41 -7.89 -17.33
C LEU A 187 12.93 -7.45 -17.25
N LEU A 188 12.65 -6.31 -16.63
CA LEU A 188 11.30 -5.74 -16.53
C LEU A 188 10.68 -5.49 -17.91
N LYS A 189 11.47 -5.09 -18.92
CA LYS A 189 10.98 -4.81 -20.28
C LYS A 189 10.71 -6.07 -21.10
N LYS A 190 11.52 -7.12 -20.92
CA LYS A 190 11.61 -8.24 -21.88
C LYS A 190 11.01 -9.54 -21.36
N GLU A 191 10.92 -9.70 -20.05
CA GLU A 191 10.49 -10.96 -19.44
C GLU A 191 9.17 -10.82 -18.68
N ASN A 192 8.38 -11.90 -18.66
CA ASN A 192 7.11 -11.94 -17.96
C ASN A 192 7.32 -12.11 -16.45
N VAL A 193 7.82 -11.05 -15.80
CA VAL A 193 8.28 -11.07 -14.40
C VAL A 193 7.28 -10.49 -13.40
N THR A 194 6.24 -9.80 -13.86
CA THR A 194 5.23 -9.17 -12.98
C THR A 194 3.91 -9.93 -13.04
N ILE A 195 3.42 -10.43 -11.90
CA ILE A 195 2.18 -11.21 -11.87
C ILE A 195 0.96 -10.32 -11.58
N ASN A 196 0.01 -10.34 -12.51
CA ASN A 196 -1.25 -9.61 -12.42
C ASN A 196 -2.39 -10.54 -11.99
N SER A 197 -3.22 -10.07 -11.05
CA SER A 197 -4.35 -10.80 -10.47
C SER A 197 -5.43 -9.82 -9.99
N HIS A 198 -5.97 -9.04 -10.92
CA HIS A 198 -6.94 -7.99 -10.68
C HIS A 198 -8.11 -8.06 -11.67
N ARG A 199 -9.27 -7.55 -11.24
CA ARG A 199 -10.50 -7.42 -12.05
C ARG A 199 -10.80 -5.97 -12.46
N TYR A 200 -10.06 -5.05 -11.88
CA TYR A 200 -10.23 -3.62 -12.03
C TYR A 200 -8.87 -3.02 -12.28
N CYS A 201 -8.84 -2.01 -13.13
CA CYS A 201 -7.62 -1.32 -13.52
C CYS A 201 -7.94 0.15 -13.83
N TYR A 202 -6.91 0.98 -13.90
CA TYR A 202 -7.03 2.32 -14.48
C TYR A 202 -6.45 2.35 -15.89
N THR A 203 -7.00 3.19 -16.75
CA THR A 203 -6.53 3.36 -18.13
C THR A 203 -6.05 4.79 -18.32
N GLU A 204 -5.26 5.06 -19.36
CA GLU A 204 -4.86 6.44 -19.69
C GLU A 204 -6.09 7.33 -19.90
N LYS A 205 -7.13 6.79 -20.54
CA LYS A 205 -8.41 7.48 -20.74
C LYS A 205 -9.08 7.91 -19.43
N THR A 206 -9.09 7.05 -18.40
CA THR A 206 -9.69 7.43 -17.11
C THR A 206 -8.83 8.44 -16.36
N PHE A 207 -7.50 8.36 -16.49
CA PHE A 207 -6.58 9.35 -15.95
C PHE A 207 -6.71 10.72 -16.63
N GLU A 208 -6.90 10.77 -17.96
CA GLU A 208 -7.17 12.01 -18.70
C GLU A 208 -8.49 12.65 -18.25
N ALA A 209 -9.57 11.86 -18.23
CA ALA A 209 -10.91 12.33 -17.89
C ALA A 209 -10.99 12.98 -16.50
N LEU A 210 -10.24 12.43 -15.53
CA LEU A 210 -10.20 12.93 -14.15
C LEU A 210 -9.00 13.85 -13.88
N GLN A 211 -8.24 14.22 -14.90
CA GLN A 211 -7.04 15.07 -14.78
C GLN A 211 -5.99 14.53 -13.79
N LEU A 212 -5.91 13.21 -13.64
CA LEU A 212 -5.05 12.54 -12.66
C LEU A 212 -3.56 12.65 -13.02
N TYR A 213 -3.21 12.93 -14.27
CA TYR A 213 -1.82 13.24 -14.67
C TYR A 213 -1.21 14.47 -13.97
N LYS A 214 -2.04 15.34 -13.38
CA LYS A 214 -1.55 16.46 -12.54
C LYS A 214 -1.04 15.98 -11.18
N THR A 215 -1.48 14.81 -10.74
CA THR A 215 -1.24 14.25 -9.40
C THR A 215 -0.31 13.05 -9.46
N TRP A 216 -0.40 12.28 -10.54
CA TRP A 216 0.30 11.03 -10.75
C TRP A 216 1.15 11.10 -12.01
N ARG A 217 2.39 10.63 -11.89
CA ARG A 217 3.19 10.22 -13.04
C ARG A 217 2.87 8.75 -13.32
N VAL A 218 2.57 8.44 -14.57
CA VAL A 218 2.47 7.08 -15.07
C VAL A 218 3.84 6.68 -15.63
N MET A 219 4.35 5.51 -15.26
CA MET A 219 5.66 5.03 -15.73
C MET A 219 5.54 3.82 -16.66
N THR A 220 4.54 2.96 -16.44
CA THR A 220 4.38 1.73 -17.22
C THR A 220 2.91 1.46 -17.51
N LEU A 221 2.69 0.81 -18.65
CA LEU A 221 1.43 0.29 -19.12
C LEU A 221 1.53 -1.23 -19.31
N ASN A 222 0.38 -1.87 -19.47
CA ASN A 222 0.24 -3.28 -19.83
C ASN A 222 -1.09 -3.53 -20.51
N HIS A 223 -1.28 -4.75 -21.04
CA HIS A 223 -2.53 -5.20 -21.65
C HIS A 223 -3.06 -6.43 -20.93
N ASP A 224 -4.35 -6.43 -20.62
CA ASP A 224 -5.03 -7.57 -20.00
C ASP A 224 -5.29 -8.70 -21.02
N TRP A 225 -5.99 -9.78 -20.63
CA TRP A 225 -6.29 -10.89 -21.54
C TRP A 225 -7.20 -10.51 -22.72
N ASP A 226 -8.01 -9.46 -22.57
CA ASP A 226 -8.92 -8.97 -23.60
C ASP A 226 -8.28 -7.86 -24.46
N GLY A 227 -7.02 -7.51 -24.17
CA GLY A 227 -6.27 -6.48 -24.88
C GLY A 227 -6.59 -5.06 -24.43
N ILE A 228 -7.22 -4.87 -23.27
CA ILE A 228 -7.43 -3.55 -22.67
C ILE A 228 -6.09 -3.06 -22.12
N GLU A 229 -5.63 -1.91 -22.62
CA GLU A 229 -4.48 -1.21 -22.06
C GLU A 229 -4.80 -0.63 -20.68
N PHE A 230 -3.94 -0.88 -19.71
CA PHE A 230 -4.06 -0.37 -18.36
C PHE A 230 -2.73 0.14 -17.80
N ILE A 231 -2.83 1.04 -16.83
CA ILE A 231 -1.72 1.62 -16.09
C ILE A 231 -1.23 0.61 -15.04
N SER A 232 0.04 0.23 -15.12
CA SER A 232 0.63 -0.81 -14.25
C SER A 232 1.57 -0.26 -13.17
N THR A 233 2.09 0.96 -13.32
CA THR A 233 2.96 1.59 -12.30
C THR A 233 2.83 3.10 -12.30
N ILE A 234 2.63 3.69 -11.12
CA ILE A 234 2.50 5.14 -10.90
C ILE A 234 3.32 5.62 -9.70
N GLU A 235 3.68 6.90 -9.69
CA GLU A 235 4.18 7.59 -8.50
C GLU A 235 3.52 8.97 -8.41
N HIS A 236 3.30 9.43 -7.19
CA HIS A 236 2.71 10.74 -6.96
C HIS A 236 3.75 11.84 -7.30
N VAL A 237 3.33 12.93 -7.94
CA VAL A 237 4.27 13.97 -8.40
C VAL A 237 4.93 14.72 -7.23
N ARG A 238 4.16 14.97 -6.15
CA ARG A 238 4.59 15.68 -4.93
C ARG A 238 5.00 14.78 -3.76
N TYR A 239 4.12 13.88 -3.33
CA TYR A 239 4.33 13.03 -2.15
C TYR A 239 5.12 11.76 -2.51
N PRO A 240 5.86 11.15 -1.57
CA PRO A 240 6.57 9.89 -1.79
C PRO A 240 5.61 8.69 -1.79
N PHE A 241 4.57 8.76 -2.60
CA PHE A 241 3.59 7.68 -2.79
C PHE A 241 3.87 6.97 -4.10
N TYR A 242 3.88 5.64 -4.04
CA TYR A 242 4.23 4.75 -5.14
C TYR A 242 3.17 3.67 -5.23
N ALA A 243 2.84 3.25 -6.44
CA ALA A 243 1.90 2.16 -6.58
C ALA A 243 2.14 1.31 -7.84
N VAL A 244 1.86 0.03 -7.71
CA VAL A 244 1.95 -0.98 -8.78
C VAL A 244 0.65 -1.79 -8.83
N GLN A 245 0.16 -2.07 -10.04
CA GLN A 245 -1.06 -2.86 -10.21
C GLN A 245 -0.79 -4.37 -10.07
N PHE A 246 0.42 -4.80 -10.44
CA PHE A 246 0.91 -6.18 -10.27
C PHE A 246 1.37 -6.45 -8.83
N HIS A 247 1.70 -7.70 -8.54
CA HIS A 247 2.09 -8.17 -7.21
C HIS A 247 3.58 -8.54 -7.13
N PRO A 248 4.49 -7.60 -6.78
CA PRO A 248 5.92 -7.88 -6.67
C PRO A 248 6.25 -8.83 -5.50
N GLU A 249 5.38 -9.00 -4.52
CA GLU A 249 5.60 -9.90 -3.39
C GLU A 249 5.44 -11.39 -3.75
N LYS A 250 4.65 -11.69 -4.78
CA LYS A 250 4.25 -13.08 -5.10
C LYS A 250 5.39 -13.93 -5.67
N PRO A 251 6.22 -13.46 -6.64
CA PRO A 251 7.32 -14.25 -7.19
C PRO A 251 8.28 -14.83 -6.16
N LEU A 252 8.47 -14.14 -5.03
CA LEU A 252 9.38 -14.55 -3.96
C LEU A 252 8.74 -15.50 -2.94
N TYR A 253 7.44 -15.37 -2.67
CA TYR A 253 6.85 -15.92 -1.44
C TYR A 253 5.54 -16.69 -1.62
N GLU A 254 4.95 -16.72 -2.81
CA GLU A 254 3.67 -17.37 -3.07
C GLU A 254 3.79 -18.50 -4.09
N PHE A 255 3.58 -19.73 -3.66
CA PHE A 255 3.88 -20.95 -4.45
C PHE A 255 2.63 -21.75 -4.84
N ASN A 256 1.47 -21.10 -4.89
CA ASN A 256 0.25 -21.80 -5.29
C ASN A 256 0.32 -22.14 -6.79
N ALA A 257 0.02 -23.39 -7.14
CA ALA A 257 0.14 -23.87 -8.52
C ALA A 257 -0.91 -23.25 -9.48
N LYS A 258 -1.95 -22.61 -8.95
CA LYS A 258 -3.06 -22.05 -9.73
C LYS A 258 -2.81 -20.62 -10.23
N GLY A 259 -1.79 -19.93 -9.71
CA GLY A 259 -1.59 -18.51 -9.93
C GLY A 259 -0.73 -18.13 -11.13
N ASN A 260 -0.12 -19.10 -11.83
CA ASN A 260 0.84 -18.86 -12.92
C ASN A 260 1.92 -17.82 -12.53
N ILE A 261 2.37 -17.88 -11.27
CA ILE A 261 3.31 -16.92 -10.68
C ILE A 261 4.70 -17.23 -11.25
N PRO A 262 5.42 -16.25 -11.83
CA PRO A 262 6.76 -16.46 -12.32
C PRO A 262 7.72 -16.57 -11.15
N HIS A 263 8.48 -17.67 -11.10
CA HIS A 263 9.52 -17.92 -10.09
C HIS A 263 10.92 -17.97 -10.72
N THR A 264 11.10 -17.33 -11.88
CA THR A 264 12.41 -17.25 -12.54
C THR A 264 13.35 -16.37 -11.71
N GLN A 265 14.66 -16.54 -11.90
CA GLN A 265 15.65 -15.66 -11.29
C GLN A 265 15.38 -14.18 -11.63
N ALA A 266 14.96 -13.90 -12.86
CA ALA A 266 14.58 -12.55 -13.29
C ALA A 266 13.40 -12.00 -12.48
N ALA A 267 12.35 -12.79 -12.26
CA ALA A 267 11.20 -12.38 -11.46
C ALA A 267 11.59 -12.11 -10.00
N VAL A 268 12.41 -12.98 -9.42
CA VAL A 268 12.99 -12.81 -8.07
C VAL A 268 13.78 -11.51 -7.96
N SER A 269 14.70 -11.24 -8.90
CA SER A 269 15.52 -10.02 -8.89
C SER A 269 14.69 -8.75 -9.08
N CYS A 270 13.69 -8.77 -9.97
CA CYS A 270 12.81 -7.63 -10.19
C CYS A 270 11.91 -7.37 -8.97
N SER A 271 11.38 -8.41 -8.35
CA SER A 271 10.61 -8.31 -7.10
C SER A 271 11.44 -7.71 -5.97
N GLN A 272 12.69 -8.17 -5.81
CA GLN A 272 13.61 -7.65 -4.79
C GLN A 272 13.90 -6.16 -5.00
N PHE A 273 14.06 -5.72 -6.25
CA PHE A 273 14.25 -4.30 -6.58
C PHE A 273 13.11 -3.41 -6.04
N PHE A 274 11.84 -3.81 -6.22
CA PHE A 274 10.70 -3.02 -5.71
C PHE A 274 10.69 -2.96 -4.18
N ALA A 275 11.02 -4.06 -3.50
CA ALA A 275 11.13 -4.08 -2.04
C ALA A 275 12.24 -3.13 -1.55
N GLU A 276 13.44 -3.24 -2.13
CA GLU A 276 14.60 -2.42 -1.77
C GLU A 276 14.34 -0.94 -2.00
N PHE A 277 13.72 -0.58 -3.14
CA PHE A 277 13.32 0.79 -3.40
C PHE A 277 12.44 1.34 -2.27
N PHE A 278 11.36 0.63 -1.93
CA PHE A 278 10.41 1.14 -0.94
C PHE A 278 11.01 1.19 0.47
N VAL A 279 11.80 0.19 0.86
CA VAL A 279 12.51 0.22 2.15
C VAL A 279 13.55 1.36 2.19
N ASN A 280 14.23 1.65 1.07
CA ASN A 280 15.13 2.80 0.97
C ASN A 280 14.39 4.14 1.14
N GLU A 281 13.16 4.25 0.61
CA GLU A 281 12.32 5.43 0.86
C GLU A 281 11.97 5.55 2.35
N ALA A 282 11.62 4.44 3.01
CA ALA A 282 11.31 4.44 4.44
C ALA A 282 12.51 4.84 5.31
N ARG A 283 13.75 4.51 4.91
CA ARG A 283 14.97 4.94 5.65
C ARG A 283 15.14 6.46 5.72
N ARG A 284 14.46 7.23 4.86
CA ARG A 284 14.50 8.70 4.84
C ARG A 284 13.56 9.33 5.87
N ASN A 285 12.65 8.55 6.45
CA ASN A 285 11.76 8.99 7.51
C ASN A 285 12.48 8.89 8.88
N PRO A 286 12.47 9.95 9.71
CA PRO A 286 13.19 9.97 10.99
C PRO A 286 12.40 9.44 12.19
N ASN A 287 11.16 8.99 12.00
CA ASN A 287 10.28 8.52 13.09
C ASN A 287 10.88 7.30 13.80
N ILE A 288 10.55 7.19 15.08
CA ILE A 288 10.99 6.08 15.92
C ILE A 288 9.96 5.86 17.04
N PHE A 289 9.85 4.63 17.51
CA PHE A 289 9.11 4.32 18.74
C PHE A 289 9.79 4.93 19.97
N LYS A 290 9.03 5.18 21.03
CA LYS A 290 9.55 5.82 22.26
C LYS A 290 10.67 4.99 22.90
N ASN A 291 10.53 3.67 22.87
CA ASN A 291 11.50 2.74 23.41
C ASN A 291 11.36 1.34 22.77
N GLN A 292 12.32 0.47 23.09
CA GLN A 292 12.35 -0.89 22.55
C GLN A 292 11.16 -1.75 23.03
N THR A 293 10.62 -1.52 24.22
CA THR A 293 9.47 -2.28 24.74
C THR A 293 8.23 -2.04 23.91
N GLU A 294 7.89 -0.77 23.67
CA GLU A 294 6.76 -0.36 22.83
C GLU A 294 6.91 -0.87 21.39
N LEU A 295 8.13 -0.80 20.83
CA LEU A 295 8.39 -1.39 19.53
C LEU A 295 8.16 -2.91 19.56
N SER A 296 8.71 -3.60 20.55
CA SER A 296 8.65 -5.05 20.62
C SER A 296 7.22 -5.58 20.74
N SER A 297 6.32 -4.86 21.42
CA SER A 297 4.89 -5.24 21.50
C SER A 297 4.10 -4.95 20.22
N ALA A 298 4.51 -3.94 19.43
CA ALA A 298 3.85 -3.59 18.18
C ALA A 298 4.22 -4.49 16.98
N LEU A 299 5.39 -5.14 17.01
CA LEU A 299 5.93 -5.88 15.86
C LEU A 299 5.08 -7.09 15.47
N ILE A 300 5.12 -7.41 14.17
CA ILE A 300 4.48 -8.60 13.59
C ILE A 300 4.97 -9.92 14.22
N TYR A 301 6.14 -9.91 14.88
CA TYR A 301 6.72 -11.07 15.57
C TYR A 301 5.88 -11.61 16.73
N ASN A 302 4.95 -10.82 17.24
CA ASN A 302 3.98 -11.27 18.25
C ASN A 302 2.83 -12.11 17.68
N TYR A 303 2.77 -12.25 16.35
CA TYR A 303 1.70 -12.93 15.65
C TYR A 303 2.25 -14.15 14.91
N SER A 304 1.47 -15.23 14.86
CA SER A 304 1.79 -16.43 14.09
C SER A 304 0.87 -16.53 12.87
N PRO A 305 1.41 -16.70 11.64
CA PRO A 305 0.58 -16.86 10.46
C PRO A 305 0.03 -18.29 10.33
N GLU A 306 -1.17 -18.41 9.77
CA GLU A 306 -1.81 -19.68 9.47
C GLU A 306 -1.43 -20.18 8.06
N TYR A 307 -1.26 -21.50 7.90
CA TYR A 307 -1.01 -22.12 6.59
C TYR A 307 -2.32 -22.31 5.82
N THR A 308 -2.68 -21.32 4.99
CA THR A 308 -4.02 -21.22 4.36
C THR A 308 -4.10 -21.79 2.94
N SER A 309 -2.97 -22.07 2.29
CA SER A 309 -2.96 -22.65 0.92
C SER A 309 -3.72 -23.98 0.80
N PRO A 310 -3.61 -24.95 1.73
CA PRO A 310 -4.38 -26.21 1.65
C PRO A 310 -5.90 -26.02 1.71
N LEU A 311 -6.37 -24.88 2.23
CA LEU A 311 -7.79 -24.53 2.27
C LEU A 311 -8.28 -23.98 0.91
N GLY A 312 -7.37 -23.79 -0.05
CA GLY A 312 -7.66 -23.20 -1.35
C GLY A 312 -7.45 -21.69 -1.41
N SER A 313 -6.73 -21.10 -0.45
CA SER A 313 -6.36 -19.68 -0.50
C SER A 313 -5.38 -19.40 -1.65
N ALA A 314 -5.42 -18.18 -2.17
CA ALA A 314 -4.41 -17.66 -3.09
C ALA A 314 -3.10 -17.27 -2.38
N PHE A 315 -3.01 -17.48 -1.07
CA PHE A 315 -1.85 -17.20 -0.26
C PHE A 315 -1.36 -18.48 0.43
N VAL A 316 -0.04 -18.64 0.55
CA VAL A 316 0.61 -19.71 1.30
C VAL A 316 0.28 -19.55 2.77
N GLN A 317 0.51 -18.36 3.31
CA GLN A 317 0.33 -18.03 4.71
C GLN A 317 -0.39 -16.70 4.90
N GLN A 318 -1.23 -16.60 5.92
CA GLN A 318 -1.93 -15.36 6.29
C GLN A 318 -1.90 -15.16 7.80
N TYR A 319 -1.53 -13.97 8.23
CA TYR A 319 -1.74 -13.52 9.61
C TYR A 319 -3.21 -13.18 9.78
N LEU A 320 -3.88 -13.75 10.78
CA LEU A 320 -5.30 -13.56 11.04
C LEU A 320 -5.49 -12.89 12.40
N PHE A 321 -6.30 -11.83 12.44
CA PHE A 321 -6.47 -10.99 13.63
C PHE A 321 -7.92 -11.00 14.13
N GLU A 322 -8.12 -10.96 15.44
CA GLU A 322 -9.46 -10.79 16.07
C GLU A 322 -9.76 -9.31 16.21
N ASP A 323 -8.85 -8.59 16.85
CA ASP A 323 -8.64 -7.15 16.81
C ASP A 323 -7.13 -6.93 17.02
N ILE A 324 -6.51 -5.96 16.36
CA ILE A 324 -5.08 -5.65 16.55
C ILE A 324 -4.97 -4.71 17.76
N PRO A 325 -4.55 -5.15 18.96
CA PRO A 325 -4.61 -4.34 20.18
C PRO A 325 -3.76 -3.06 20.09
N ILE A 326 -4.13 -2.04 20.87
CA ILE A 326 -3.28 -0.89 21.18
C ILE A 326 -2.79 -1.12 22.61
N GLU A 327 -1.48 -1.11 22.85
CA GLU A 327 -1.01 -0.80 24.20
C GLU A 327 -1.18 0.71 24.37
N GLU A 328 -2.25 1.11 25.06
CA GLU A 328 -2.34 2.47 25.59
C GLU A 328 -1.10 2.66 26.46
N GLY A 329 -0.25 3.63 26.10
CA GLY A 329 0.86 4.02 26.94
C GLY A 329 0.29 4.41 28.30
N GLY A 330 0.58 3.61 29.32
CA GLY A 330 0.02 3.78 30.65
C GLY A 330 0.36 5.15 31.22
N ASP A 331 -0.60 6.06 31.12
CA ASP A 331 -0.86 7.07 32.12
C ASP A 331 -2.22 6.68 32.71
N GLU A 332 -2.19 6.15 33.94
CA GLU A 332 -3.39 5.93 34.76
C GLU A 332 -3.99 7.30 35.06
N ASP A 333 -4.91 7.78 34.22
CA ASP A 333 -5.90 8.76 34.62
C ASP A 333 -7.29 8.19 34.30
N GLU A 334 -7.95 7.77 35.37
CA GLU A 334 -9.36 7.37 35.39
C GLU A 334 -10.24 8.48 34.79
N ASP A 335 -10.87 8.25 33.64
CA ASP A 335 -12.31 8.50 33.54
C ASP A 335 -12.98 7.59 32.51
N ASN A 336 -13.91 6.83 33.05
CA ASN A 336 -14.71 5.81 32.40
C ASN A 336 -15.94 6.51 31.82
N THR A 337 -15.99 6.78 30.51
CA THR A 337 -17.26 7.20 29.87
C THR A 337 -17.66 6.31 28.71
N HIS A 338 -18.64 5.49 29.07
CA HIS A 338 -19.50 4.62 28.30
C HIS A 338 -19.73 4.91 26.81
N TYR A 339 -19.63 3.82 26.06
CA TYR A 339 -20.30 3.54 24.80
C TYR A 339 -21.80 3.92 24.87
N PHE A 340 -22.20 4.97 24.18
CA PHE A 340 -23.61 5.31 23.94
C PHE A 340 -24.03 4.83 22.54
N PRO A 341 -24.97 3.88 22.40
CA PRO A 341 -25.63 3.65 21.14
C PRO A 341 -26.65 4.78 20.93
N TYR A 342 -26.49 5.51 19.82
CA TYR A 342 -27.43 6.54 19.39
C TYR A 342 -28.75 5.87 19.00
N ASN A 343 -29.78 6.07 19.81
CA ASN A 343 -31.16 5.64 19.56
C ASN A 343 -32.03 6.89 19.50
N GLY A 344 -32.43 7.30 18.30
CA GLY A 344 -33.32 8.43 18.04
C GLY A 344 -34.68 7.96 17.54
N ASN A 345 -35.66 7.94 18.46
CA ASN A 345 -37.09 7.73 18.23
C ASN A 345 -37.74 8.85 17.39
N GLY A 346 -38.87 8.55 16.73
CA GLY A 346 -39.89 9.57 16.44
C GLY A 346 -40.89 9.27 15.33
N ASN A 347 -42.01 8.64 15.69
CA ASN A 347 -43.16 8.27 14.86
C ASN A 347 -43.78 9.37 13.98
N GLY A 348 -44.27 8.93 12.80
CA GLY A 348 -45.34 9.58 12.03
C GLY A 348 -45.95 8.57 11.05
N ALA A 349 -47.11 8.01 11.39
CA ALA A 349 -47.88 7.09 10.56
C ALA A 349 -48.74 7.85 9.53
N ASP A 350 -48.80 7.38 8.28
CA ASP A 350 -49.99 6.70 7.73
C ASP A 350 -49.89 6.41 6.21
N ALA A 351 -50.54 5.29 5.86
CA ALA A 351 -51.16 4.92 4.58
C ALA A 351 -50.34 4.33 3.40
N VAL A 352 -50.27 3.00 3.40
CA VAL A 352 -50.72 2.05 2.35
C VAL A 352 -50.39 2.33 0.87
N ALA A 353 -49.52 1.48 0.28
CA ALA A 353 -49.82 0.80 -1.00
C ALA A 353 -48.89 -0.42 -1.20
N LEU A 354 -49.49 -1.56 -1.55
CA LEU A 354 -48.84 -2.82 -1.87
C LEU A 354 -47.96 -2.73 -3.12
N SER A 355 -46.78 -3.36 -3.11
CA SER A 355 -46.41 -4.32 -4.16
C SER A 355 -45.30 -5.25 -3.70
N THR A 356 -45.56 -6.55 -3.89
CA THR A 356 -44.72 -7.71 -3.66
C THR A 356 -43.61 -7.81 -4.70
N ILE A 357 -42.33 -7.85 -4.31
CA ILE A 357 -41.27 -8.56 -5.05
C ILE A 357 -40.34 -9.27 -4.06
N THR A 358 -40.05 -10.52 -4.41
CA THR A 358 -39.48 -11.62 -3.66
C THR A 358 -37.98 -11.54 -3.39
N TYR A 359 -37.56 -12.05 -2.23
CA TYR A 359 -36.19 -12.44 -1.89
C TYR A 359 -35.65 -13.52 -2.83
N SER A 360 -34.40 -13.37 -3.27
CA SER A 360 -33.52 -14.52 -3.54
C SER A 360 -32.06 -14.12 -3.31
N ALA A 361 -31.55 -14.52 -2.14
CA ALA A 361 -30.13 -14.74 -1.89
C ALA A 361 -29.86 -16.25 -2.09
N LEU A 362 -28.61 -16.59 -2.45
CA LEU A 362 -27.98 -17.93 -2.56
C LEU A 362 -27.95 -18.61 -3.95
N ALA A 363 -26.77 -18.54 -4.58
CA ALA A 363 -26.04 -19.63 -5.26
C ALA A 363 -24.67 -19.01 -5.67
N PHE A 364 -23.45 -19.45 -5.32
CA PHE A 364 -22.84 -20.73 -5.00
C PHE A 364 -22.97 -21.82 -6.06
N CYS A 365 -21.98 -21.90 -6.95
CA CYS A 365 -21.31 -23.14 -7.41
C CYS A 365 -20.18 -22.75 -8.38
N LEU A 366 -18.95 -23.19 -8.16
CA LEU A 366 -18.40 -24.44 -8.73
C LEU A 366 -18.50 -24.46 -10.26
N TRP A 367 -17.43 -24.04 -10.91
CA TRP A 367 -17.11 -24.47 -12.28
C TRP A 367 -15.59 -24.47 -12.43
N VAL A 368 -14.99 -25.66 -12.34
CA VAL A 368 -13.94 -26.20 -13.23
C VAL A 368 -13.71 -27.63 -12.77
N SER A 369 -14.42 -28.58 -13.39
CA SER A 369 -13.88 -29.91 -13.67
C SER A 369 -14.78 -30.55 -14.72
N LEU A 370 -14.24 -30.73 -15.93
CA LEU A 370 -14.40 -31.89 -16.82
C LEU A 370 -13.92 -31.49 -18.23
N HIS A 371 -12.67 -31.86 -18.51
CA HIS A 371 -12.25 -32.41 -19.80
C HIS A 371 -11.64 -33.78 -19.50
N ASN A 372 -12.55 -34.75 -19.43
CA ASN A 372 -12.46 -36.19 -19.75
C ASN A 372 -13.43 -36.97 -18.86
#